data_AF-A0A5K0X6K1-F1
#
_entry.id   AF-A0A5K0X6K1-F1
#
_cell.length_a   1.000
_cell.length_b   1.000
_cell.length_c   1.000
_cell.angle_alpha   90.00
_cell.angle_beta   90.00
_cell.angle_gamma   90.00
#
_symmetry.space_group_name_H-M   'P 1'
#
loop_
_entity.id
_entity.type
_entity.pdbx_description
1 polymer ?
#
loop_
_entity_poly.entity_id
_entity_poly.type
_entity_poly.pdbx_seq_one_letter_code
_entity_poly.pdbx_strand_id
1 'polypeptide(L)' 'VNAAGDLCAICQEKMHAPILLRCKHIFCEDCVSEW' A
#
# COMPACT_ATOMS: atom_id res chain seq x y z
N VAL A 1 -13.01 3.92 -14.65
CA VAL A 1 -11.75 4.56 -14.18
C VAL A 1 -11.25 3.75 -13.00
N ASN A 2 -10.20 2.95 -13.18
CA ASN A 2 -9.68 2.10 -12.10
C ASN A 2 -8.83 2.95 -11.15
N ALA A 3 -9.48 3.61 -10.19
CA ALA A 3 -8.83 4.34 -9.11
C ALA A 3 -8.27 3.40 -8.01
N ALA A 4 -7.79 2.22 -8.42
CA ALA A 4 -7.25 1.19 -7.52
C ALA A 4 -5.74 1.30 -7.27
N GLY A 5 -5.09 2.36 -7.79
CA GLY A 5 -3.65 2.57 -7.68
C GLY A 5 -3.18 3.24 -6.38
N ASP A 6 -4.10 3.88 -5.64
CA ASP A 6 -3.79 4.65 -4.42
C ASP A 6 -4.28 3.97 -3.12
N LEU A 7 -4.83 2.76 -3.24
CA LEU A 7 -5.35 2.01 -2.10
C LEU A 7 -4.34 0.92 -1.71
N CYS A 8 -4.02 0.84 -0.43
CA CYS A 8 -3.16 -0.20 0.09
C CYS A 8 -3.90 -1.54 0.05
N ALA A 9 -3.32 -2.57 -0.58
CA ALA A 9 -4.01 -3.86 -0.68
C ALA A 9 -4.18 -4.59 0.67
N ILE A 10 -3.49 -4.14 1.74
CA ILE A 10 -3.57 -4.72 3.10
C ILE A 10 -4.80 -4.19 3.83
N CYS A 11 -4.91 -2.86 4.00
CA CYS A 11 -6.06 -2.24 4.68
C CYS A 11 -7.21 -1.85 3.76
N GLN A 12 -7.02 -1.91 2.43
CA GLN A 12 -7.97 -1.45 1.40
C GLN A 12 -8.33 0.05 1.51
N GLU A 13 -7.55 0.82 2.28
CA GLU A 13 -7.71 2.26 2.46
C GLU A 13 -6.67 3.06 1.68
N LYS A 14 -6.85 4.38 1.65
CA LYS A 14 -5.91 5.30 1.01
C LYS A 14 -4.53 5.18 1.66
N MET A 15 -3.51 4.98 0.84
CA MET A 15 -2.15 4.76 1.33
C MET A 15 -1.67 5.90 2.22
N HIS A 16 -1.24 5.56 3.43
CA HIS A 16 -0.50 6.43 4.33
C HIS A 16 0.95 5.96 4.35
N ALA A 17 1.90 6.85 4.06
CA ALA A 17 3.32 6.51 3.91
C ALA A 17 3.56 5.34 2.93
N PRO A 18 3.31 5.51 1.62
CA PRO A 18 3.49 4.44 0.64
C PRO A 18 4.97 4.03 0.53
N ILE A 19 5.25 2.74 0.75
CA ILE A 19 6.59 2.15 0.56
C ILE A 19 6.56 1.22 -0.64
N LEU A 20 7.60 1.30 -1.48
CA LEU A 20 7.80 0.38 -2.59
C LEU A 20 8.63 -0.82 -2.13
N LEU A 21 8.00 -1.99 -2.11
CA LEU A 21 8.70 -3.24 -1.81
C LEU A 21 9.58 -3.68 -2.98
N ARG A 22 10.54 -4.57 -2.69
CA ARG A 22 11.39 -5.20 -3.71
C ARG A 22 10.61 -5.97 -4.78
N CYS A 23 9.39 -6.42 -4.46
CA CYS A 23 8.47 -7.06 -5.40
C CYS A 23 7.70 -6.06 -6.31
N LYS A 24 8.00 -4.77 -6.24
CA LYS A 24 7.36 -3.66 -6.97
C LYS A 24 5.92 -3.36 -6.56
N HIS A 25 5.45 -3.89 -5.43
CA HIS A 25 4.16 -3.52 -4.86
C HIS A 25 4.32 -2.36 -3.89
N ILE A 26 3.30 -1.49 -3.86
CA ILE A 26 3.23 -0.35 -2.95
C ILE A 26 2.21 -0.67 -1.87
N PHE A 27 2.57 -0.45 -0.61
CA PHE A 27 1.71 -0.62 0.56
C PHE A 27 1.98 0.49 1.58
N CYS A 28 1.13 0.66 2.60
CA CYS A 28 1.40 1.57 3.71
C CYS A 28 2.57 1.05 4.54
N GLU A 29 3.48 1.93 4.97
CA GLU A 29 4.60 1.60 5.85
C GLU A 29 4.14 0.83 7.10
N ASP A 30 3.13 1.33 7.80
CA ASP A 30 2.52 0.66 8.96
C ASP A 30 2.02 -0.75 8.63
N CYS A 31 1.35 -0.91 7.48
CA CYS A 31 0.80 -2.21 7.08
C CYS A 31 1.89 -3.23 6.76
N VAL A 32 3.07 -2.80 6.29
CA VAL A 32 4.22 -3.71 6.09
C VAL A 32 5.01 -3.89 7.40
N SER A 33 5.03 -2.89 8.28
CA SER A 33 5.78 -2.94 9.54
C SER A 33 5.10 -3.82 10.59
N GLU A 34 3.77 -3.89 10.58
CA GLU A 34 2.95 -4.67 11.53
C GLU A 34 2.68 -6.12 11.06
N TRP A 35 3.16 -6.53 9.87
CA TRP A 35 2.85 -7.83 9.25
C TRP A 35 4.08 -8.74 9.06
#